data_AF-A0A645E0S0-F1
#
_entry.id   AF-A0A645E0S0-F1
#
_cell.length_a   1.000
_cell.length_b   1.000
_cell.length_c   1.000
_cell.angle_alpha   90.00
_cell.angle_beta   90.00
_cell.angle_gamma   90.00
#
_symmetry.space_group_name_H-M   'P 1'
#
loop_
_entity.id
_entity.type
_entity.pdbx_description
1 polymer ?
#
loop_
_entity_poly.entity_id
_entity_poly.type
_entity_poly.pdbx_seq_one_letter_code
_entity_poly.pdbx_strand_id
1 'polypeptide(L)' 'MVWQRLAGLAQWRGKTLSETIVQLIEDAEHKEKYANKMSTLKQDLQALLGKD' A
#
# COMPACT_ATOMS: atom_id res chain seq x y z
N MET A 1 16.82 11.48 -9.12
CA MET A 1 16.40 10.36 -9.99
C MET A 1 15.00 9.85 -9.60
N VAL A 2 13.96 10.68 -9.79
CA VAL A 2 12.55 10.33 -9.46
C VAL A 2 11.77 10.03 -10.73
N TRP A 3 11.95 10.88 -11.74
CA TRP A 3 11.37 10.72 -13.08
C TRP A 3 11.68 9.37 -13.74
N GLN A 4 12.92 8.88 -13.63
CA GLN A 4 13.27 7.57 -14.20
C GLN A 4 12.55 6.40 -13.51
N ARG A 5 12.33 6.49 -12.18
CA ARG A 5 11.61 5.45 -11.42
C ARG A 5 10.13 5.46 -11.77
N LEU A 6 9.53 6.64 -11.88
CA LEU A 6 8.13 6.79 -12.28
C LEU A 6 7.90 6.33 -13.72
N ALA A 7 8.78 6.70 -14.66
CA ALA A 7 8.69 6.27 -16.04
C ALA A 7 8.84 4.74 -16.18
N GLY A 8 9.82 4.15 -15.48
CA GLY A 8 10.00 2.69 -15.46
C GLY A 8 8.80 1.96 -14.85
N LEU A 9 8.21 2.52 -13.79
CA LEU A 9 7.01 1.94 -13.17
C LEU A 9 5.79 2.00 -14.10
N ALA A 10 5.59 3.13 -14.78
CA ALA A 10 4.51 3.30 -15.75
C ALA A 10 4.65 2.32 -16.92
N GLN A 11 5.87 2.17 -17.45
CA GLN A 11 6.17 1.23 -18.52
C GLN A 11 5.90 -0.23 -18.09
N TRP A 12 6.37 -0.64 -16.91
CA TRP A 12 6.17 -2.00 -16.41
C TRP A 12 4.69 -2.32 -16.14
N ARG A 13 3.92 -1.33 -15.67
CA ARG A 13 2.46 -1.47 -15.47
C ARG A 13 1.64 -1.36 -16.76
N GLY A 14 2.26 -0.99 -17.90
CA GLY A 14 1.55 -0.74 -19.15
C GLY A 14 0.57 0.44 -19.06
N LYS A 15 0.87 1.44 -18.21
CA LYS A 15 0.00 2.59 -17.94
C LYS A 15 0.70 3.89 -18.29
N THR A 16 -0.09 4.94 -18.49
CA THR A 16 0.44 6.30 -18.58
C THR A 16 1.02 6.72 -17.22
N LEU A 17 1.88 7.74 -17.26
CA LEU A 17 2.46 8.31 -16.05
C LEU A 17 1.38 8.86 -15.12
N SER A 18 0.36 9.52 -15.68
CA SER A 18 -0.76 10.09 -14.93
C SER A 18 -1.56 9.02 -14.18
N GLU A 19 -1.90 7.91 -14.85
CA GLU A 19 -2.59 6.78 -14.20
C GLU A 19 -1.72 6.15 -13.10
N THR A 20 -0.42 6.03 -13.34
CA THR A 20 0.52 5.49 -12.36
C THR A 20 0.61 6.39 -11.12
N ILE A 21 0.60 7.71 -11.31
CA ILE A 21 0.59 8.69 -10.21
C ILE A 21 -0.70 8.58 -9.39
N VAL A 22 -1.87 8.51 -10.02
CA VAL A 22 -3.16 8.34 -9.32
C VAL A 22 -3.13 7.09 -8.45
N GLN A 23 -2.70 5.95 -9.01
CA GLN A 23 -2.60 4.70 -8.25
C GLN A 23 -1.61 4.78 -7.08
N LEU A 24 -0.47 5.45 -7.27
CA LEU A 24 0.50 5.61 -6.19
C LEU A 24 -0.05 6.47 -5.05
N ILE A 25 -0.88 7.47 -5.35
CA ILE A 25 -1.57 8.29 -4.35
C ILE A 25 -2.59 7.45 -3.59
N GLU A 26 -3.46 6.72 -4.30
CA GLU A 26 -4.44 5.82 -3.70
C GLU A 26 -3.76 4.75 -2.81
N ASP A 27 -2.72 4.08 -3.32
CA ASP A 27 -1.94 3.08 -2.59
C ASP A 27 -1.35 3.68 -1.30
N ALA A 28 -0.84 4.93 -1.36
CA ALA A 28 -0.29 5.62 -0.21
C ALA A 28 -1.35 5.99 0.83
N GLU A 29 -2.52 6.47 0.40
CA GLU A 29 -3.65 6.79 1.30
C GLU A 29 -4.21 5.53 1.99
N HIS A 30 -4.22 4.41 1.28
CA HIS A 30 -4.70 3.15 1.83
C HIS A 30 -3.68 2.47 2.75
N LYS A 31 -2.38 2.76 2.60
CA LYS A 31 -1.31 2.13 3.38
C LYS A 31 -1.51 2.26 4.90
N GLU A 32 -1.88 3.44 5.38
CA GLU A 32 -2.12 3.67 6.82
C GLU A 32 -3.35 2.89 7.32
N LYS A 33 -4.44 2.91 6.56
CA LYS A 33 -5.67 2.16 6.88
C LYS A 33 -5.39 0.65 6.93
N TYR A 34 -4.59 0.13 6.00
CA TYR A 34 -4.19 -1.28 6.01
C TYR A 34 -3.29 -1.63 7.20
N ALA A 35 -2.33 -0.77 7.55
CA ALA A 35 -1.48 -0.98 8.73
C ALA A 35 -2.30 -1.07 10.02
N ASN A 36 -3.26 -0.17 10.20
CA ASN A 36 -4.13 -0.17 11.38
C ASN A 36 -5.01 -1.41 11.42
N LYS A 37 -5.66 -1.78 10.29
CA LYS A 37 -6.47 -3.00 10.20
C LYS A 37 -5.66 -4.26 10.51
N MET A 38 -4.43 -4.35 10.02
CA MET A 38 -3.55 -5.50 10.28
C MET A 38 -3.13 -5.56 11.75
N SER A 39 -2.87 -4.42 12.38
CA SER A 39 -2.58 -4.33 13.81
C SER A 39 -3.77 -4.81 14.65
N THR A 40 -4.98 -4.32 14.34
CA THR A 40 -6.22 -4.74 15.02
C THR A 40 -6.44 -6.25 14.86
N LEU A 41 -6.35 -6.77 13.63
CA LEU A 41 -6.52 -8.20 13.38
C LEU A 41 -5.53 -9.05 14.18
N LYS A 42 -4.27 -8.62 14.27
CA LYS A 42 -3.26 -9.31 15.10
C LYS A 42 -3.66 -9.32 16.57
N GLN A 43 -4.08 -8.18 17.12
CA GLN A 43 -4.49 -8.05 18.52
C GLN A 43 -5.70 -8.94 18.82
N ASP A 44 -6.70 -8.93 17.95
CA ASP A 44 -7.91 -9.75 18.09
C ASP A 44 -7.56 -11.25 18.10
N LEU A 45 -6.67 -11.67 17.20
CA LEU A 45 -6.20 -13.06 17.16
C LEU A 45 -5.38 -13.44 18.39
N GLN A 46 -4.54 -12.53 18.91
CA GLN A 46 -3.78 -12.78 20.15
C GLN A 46 -4.72 -12.95 21.36
N ALA A 47 -5.73 -12.08 21.47
CA ALA A 47 -6.75 -12.16 22.52
C ALA A 47 -7.57 -13.45 22.44
N LEU A 48 -7.99 -13.87 21.23
CA LEU A 48 -8.71 -15.13 21.03
C LEU A 48 -7.87 -16.37 21.37
N LEU A 49 -6.55 -16.30 21.14
CA LEU A 49 -5.63 -17.40 21.44
C LEU A 49 -5.21 -17.45 22.92
N GLY A 50 -5.65 -16.50 23.76
CA GLY A 50 -5.28 -16.41 25.17
C GLY A 50 -3.78 -16.23 25.40
N LYS A 51 -3.06 -15.71 24.40
CA LYS A 51 -1.64 -15.40 24.47
C LYS A 51 -1.50 -13.92 24.79
N ASP A 52 -1.52 -13.60 26.08
CA ASP A 52 -0.86 -12.39 26.59
C ASP A 52 0.67 -12.55 26.47
#